data_AF-A0AA95M9A1-F1
#
_entry.id   AF-A0AA95M9A1-F1
#
_cell.length_a   1.000
_cell.length_b   1.000
_cell.length_c   1.000
_cell.angle_alpha   90.00
_cell.angle_beta   90.00
_cell.angle_gamma   90.00
#
_symmetry.space_group_name_H-M   'P 1'
#
loop_
_entity.id
_entity.type
_entity.pdbx_description
1 polymer ?
#
loop_
_entity_poly.entity_id
_entity_poly.type
_entity_poly.pdbx_seq_one_letter_code
_entity_poly.pdbx_strand_id
1 'polypeptide(L)'
;MRFLYKRPRIENVREELNTLMELMVSDLFVYLDLFVFSLIFTMLLSPVIKSLALSILFFLASYCLFSSLYYFLLSRFKENS
;
A
#
# COMPACT_ATOMS: atom_id res chain seq x y z
N MET A 1 6.08 -9.21 -48.90
CA MET A 1 5.75 -8.40 -47.72
C MET A 1 5.40 -9.32 -46.55
N ARG A 2 6.42 -9.84 -45.86
CA ARG A 2 6.28 -10.94 -44.89
C ARG A 2 7.11 -10.61 -43.64
N PHE A 3 6.81 -9.51 -42.95
CA PHE A 3 7.63 -9.06 -41.80
C PHE A 3 6.89 -8.21 -40.73
N LEU A 4 5.57 -8.30 -40.60
CA LEU A 4 4.80 -7.42 -39.69
C LEU A 4 4.15 -8.07 -38.46
N TYR A 5 4.54 -9.29 -38.07
CA TYR A 5 3.99 -9.91 -36.85
C TYR A 5 5.05 -10.66 -36.06
N LYS A 6 6.09 -9.95 -35.62
CA LYS A 6 6.86 -10.34 -34.44
C LYS A 6 5.95 -10.06 -33.23
N ARG A 7 5.06 -11.00 -32.89
CA ARG A 7 4.28 -10.93 -31.63
C ARG A 7 5.30 -10.76 -30.49
N PRO A 8 5.29 -9.63 -29.74
CA PRO A 8 6.08 -9.54 -28.54
C PRO A 8 5.54 -10.60 -27.57
N ARG A 9 6.46 -11.30 -26.92
CA ARG A 9 6.25 -12.50 -26.10
C ARG A 9 5.21 -12.22 -25.02
N ILE A 10 3.99 -12.71 -25.22
CA ILE A 10 2.88 -12.56 -24.28
C ILE A 10 3.19 -13.34 -22.99
N GLU A 11 3.99 -14.42 -23.06
CA GLU A 11 4.52 -15.11 -21.87
C GLU A 11 5.37 -14.20 -20.97
N ASN A 12 6.30 -13.43 -21.53
CA ASN A 12 7.18 -12.56 -20.73
C ASN A 12 6.38 -11.47 -20.00
N VAL A 13 5.39 -10.88 -20.66
CA VAL A 13 4.50 -9.88 -20.03
C VAL A 13 3.68 -10.52 -18.89
N ARG A 14 3.31 -11.80 -19.03
CA ARG A 14 2.56 -12.54 -18.00
C ARG A 14 3.41 -12.87 -16.77
N GLU A 15 4.67 -13.25 -16.96
CA GLU A 15 5.60 -13.50 -15.86
C GLU A 15 5.90 -12.21 -15.08
N GLU A 16 6.14 -11.11 -15.79
CA GLU A 16 6.30 -9.80 -15.14
C GLU A 16 5.03 -9.38 -14.40
N LEU A 17 3.85 -9.59 -14.98
CA LEU A 17 2.57 -9.31 -14.32
C LEU A 17 2.37 -10.16 -13.07
N ASN A 18 2.69 -11.47 -13.12
CA ASN A 18 2.58 -12.35 -11.97
C ASN A 18 3.53 -11.94 -10.85
N THR A 19 4.76 -11.57 -11.21
CA THR A 19 5.75 -11.08 -10.26
C THR A 19 5.26 -9.78 -9.60
N LEU A 20 4.70 -8.86 -10.40
CA LEU A 20 4.11 -7.63 -9.88
C LEU A 20 2.88 -7.90 -9.01
N MET A 21 2.06 -8.88 -9.36
CA MET A 21 0.88 -9.28 -8.60
C MET A 21 1.27 -9.88 -7.25
N GLU A 22 2.31 -10.73 -7.22
CA GLU A 22 2.87 -11.28 -5.99
C GLU A 22 3.50 -10.20 -5.11
N LEU A 23 4.17 -9.21 -5.73
CA LEU A 23 4.68 -8.02 -5.04
C LEU A 23 3.56 -7.14 -4.50
N MET A 24 2.46 -6.96 -5.24
CA MET A 24 1.26 -6.24 -4.81
C MET A 24 0.58 -6.87 -3.60
N VAL A 25 0.68 -8.19 -3.45
CA VAL A 25 0.16 -8.94 -2.28
C VAL A 25 1.12 -8.85 -1.09
N SER A 26 2.36 -8.38 -1.29
CA SER A 26 3.32 -8.26 -0.19
C SER A 26 2.89 -7.19 0.81
N ASP A 27 3.26 -7.41 2.07
CA ASP A 27 3.03 -6.48 3.17
C ASP A 27 3.52 -5.04 2.88
N LEU A 28 4.45 -4.88 1.95
CA LEU A 28 5.03 -3.60 1.55
C LEU A 28 3.99 -2.66 0.90
N PHE A 29 3.12 -3.19 0.03
CA PHE A 29 2.05 -2.39 -0.56
C PHE A 29 1.01 -1.98 0.48
N VAL A 30 0.74 -2.84 1.46
CA VAL A 30 -0.17 -2.51 2.55
C VAL A 30 0.38 -1.36 3.40
N TYR A 31 1.67 -1.37 3.77
CA TYR A 31 2.30 -0.24 4.46
C TYR A 31 2.26 1.06 3.65
N LEU A 32 2.44 0.97 2.33
CA LEU A 32 2.38 2.12 1.43
C LEU A 32 0.97 2.72 1.41
N ASP A 33 -0.06 1.87 1.29
CA ASP A 33 -1.45 2.32 1.35
C ASP A 33 -1.78 2.94 2.71
N LEU A 34 -1.34 2.35 3.82
CA LEU A 34 -1.49 2.93 5.16
C LEU A 34 -0.84 4.31 5.27
N PHE A 35 0.35 4.48 4.68
CA PHE A 35 1.05 5.77 4.65
C PHE A 35 0.28 6.83 3.87
N VAL A 36 -0.27 6.47 2.70
CA VAL A 36 -1.09 7.38 1.90
C VAL A 36 -2.38 7.74 2.64
N PHE A 37 -3.04 6.78 3.29
CA PHE A 37 -4.24 7.04 4.08
C PHE A 37 -3.96 7.95 5.29
N SER A 38 -2.89 7.70 6.06
CA SER A 38 -2.53 8.57 7.18
C SER A 38 -2.21 9.99 6.73
N LEU A 39 -1.63 10.14 5.53
CA LEU A 39 -1.32 11.45 4.93
C LEU A 39 -2.61 12.18 4.55
N ILE A 40 -3.54 11.50 3.86
CA ILE A 40 -4.84 12.06 3.49
C ILE A 40 -5.62 12.47 4.74
N PHE A 41 -5.68 11.62 5.76
CA PHE A 41 -6.34 11.95 7.03
C PHE A 41 -5.73 13.18 7.70
N THR A 42 -4.40 13.28 7.71
CA THR A 42 -3.70 14.44 8.27
C THR A 42 -3.97 15.70 7.46
N MET A 43 -4.05 15.61 6.14
CA MET A 43 -4.36 16.73 5.26
C MET A 43 -5.81 17.21 5.43
N LEU A 44 -6.76 16.28 5.63
CA LEU A 44 -8.16 16.58 5.95
C LEU A 44 -8.31 17.23 7.33
N LEU A 45 -7.45 16.88 8.30
CA LEU A 45 -7.42 17.50 9.64
C LEU A 45 -6.56 18.77 9.71
N SER A 46 -5.79 19.10 8.67
CA SER A 46 -4.99 20.32 8.57
C SER A 46 -5.74 21.62 8.96
N PRO A 47 -7.00 21.88 8.55
CA PRO A 47 -7.72 23.08 8.98
C PRO A 47 -8.04 23.11 10.48
N VAL A 48 -8.02 21.96 11.17
CA VAL A 48 -8.30 21.82 12.61
C VAL A 48 -7.03 21.99 13.44
N ILE A 49 -5.86 21.62 12.89
CA ILE A 49 -4.59 21.61 13.61
C ILE A 49 -3.74 22.83 13.23
N LYS A 50 -3.73 23.86 14.09
CA LYS A 50 -2.98 25.11 13.84
C LYS A 50 -1.45 24.98 13.88
N SER A 51 -0.91 23.87 14.39
CA SER A 51 0.54 23.68 14.58
C SER A 51 1.06 22.49 13.78
N LEU A 52 2.12 22.73 13.01
CA LEU A 52 2.80 21.69 12.21
C LEU A 52 3.32 20.52 13.07
N ALA A 53 3.76 20.80 14.31
CA ALA A 53 4.24 19.76 15.22
C ALA A 53 3.12 18.79 15.63
N LEU A 54 1.91 19.30 15.86
CA LEU A 54 0.73 18.48 16.17
C LEU A 54 0.28 17.66 14.97
N SER A 55 0.43 18.20 13.75
CA SER A 55 0.13 17.48 12.51
C SER A 55 1.06 16.28 12.32
N ILE A 56 2.36 16.45 12.55
CA ILE A 56 3.35 15.36 12.48
C ILE A 56 3.10 14.30 13.56
N LEU A 57 2.81 14.71 14.80
CA LEU A 57 2.47 13.78 15.89
C LEU A 57 1.20 12.99 15.58
N PHE A 58 0.17 13.65 15.04
CA PHE A 58 -1.08 13.00 14.65
C PHE A 58 -0.87 12.02 13.50
N PHE A 59 -0.05 12.39 12.51
CA PHE A 59 0.34 11.50 11.43
C PHE A 59 1.03 10.24 11.95
N LEU A 60 2.04 10.38 12.82
CA LEU A 60 2.75 9.25 13.44
C LEU A 60 1.82 8.37 14.28
N ALA A 61 0.95 8.98 15.09
CA ALA A 61 0.00 8.25 15.93
C ALA A 61 -1.01 7.46 15.10
N SER A 62 -1.60 8.07 14.07
CA SER A 62 -2.54 7.39 13.18
C SER A 62 -1.88 6.25 12.40
N TYR A 63 -0.67 6.46 11.88
CA TYR A 63 0.10 5.42 11.21
C TYR A 63 0.41 4.23 12.13
N CYS A 64 0.86 4.48 13.37
CA CYS A 64 1.08 3.43 14.36
C CYS A 64 -0.21 2.67 14.72
N LEU A 65 -1.33 3.37 14.89
CA LEU A 65 -2.62 2.73 15.19
C LEU A 65 -3.09 1.84 14.04
N PHE A 66 -3.05 2.32 12.80
CA PHE A 66 -3.45 1.53 11.65
C PHE A 66 -2.51 0.34 11.42
N SER A 67 -1.20 0.52 11.61
CA SER A 67 -0.22 -0.56 11.51
C SER A 67 -0.47 -1.64 12.58
N SER A 68 -0.70 -1.24 13.83
CA SER A 68 -1.05 -2.18 14.91
C SER A 68 -2.35 -2.93 14.63
N LEU A 69 -3.35 -2.25 14.06
CA LEU A 69 -4.62 -2.85 13.67
C LEU A 69 -4.41 -3.88 12.54
N TYR A 70 -3.59 -3.57 11.54
CA TYR A 70 -3.23 -4.50 10.47
C TYR A 70 -2.54 -5.76 11.01
N TYR A 71 -1.55 -5.61 11.89
CA TYR A 71 -0.89 -6.75 12.54
C TYR A 71 -1.86 -7.61 13.35
N PHE A 72 -2.81 -6.99 14.06
CA PHE A 72 -3.83 -7.71 14.82
C PHE A 72 -4.81 -8.46 13.92
N LEU A 73 -5.22 -7.87 12.79
CA LEU A 73 -6.08 -8.55 11.82
C LEU A 73 -5.35 -9.71 11.15
N LEU A 74 -4.10 -9.53 10.74
CA LEU A 74 -3.26 -10.60 10.19
C LEU A 74 -3.07 -11.76 11.15
N SER A 75 -2.77 -11.47 12.43
CA SER A 75 -2.58 -12.53 13.43
C SER A 75 -3.86 -13.33 13.64
N ARG A 76 -5.03 -12.66 13.67
CA ARG A 76 -6.34 -13.31 13.76
C ARG A 76 -6.72 -14.11 12.52
N PHE A 77 -6.39 -13.62 11.33
CA PHE A 77 -6.63 -14.38 10.10
C PHE A 77 -5.74 -15.63 10.01
N LYS A 78 -4.49 -15.53 10.48
CA LYS A 78 -3.56 -16.67 10.51
C LYS A 78 -3.95 -17.73 11.54
N GLU A 79 -4.64 -17.36 12.61
CA GLU A 79 -5.14 -18.30 13.64
C GLU A 79 -6.39 -19.08 13.19
N ASN A 80 -7.15 -18.56 12.21
CA ASN A 80 -8.39 -19.16 11.71
C ASN A 80 -8.26 -19.92 10.37
N SER A 81 -7.04 -20.09 9.84
CA SER A 81 -6.76 -20.85 8.60
C SER A 81 -5.94 -22.10 8.89
#